data_AF-A0A4Q3YH59-F1
#
_entry.id   AF-A0A4Q3YH59-F1
#
_cell.length_a   1.000
_cell.length_b   1.000
_cell.length_c   1.000
_cell.angle_alpha   90.00
_cell.angle_beta   90.00
_cell.angle_gamma   90.00
#
_symmetry.space_group_name_H-M   'P 1'
#
loop_
_entity.id
_entity.type
_entity.pdbx_description
1 polymer ?
#
loop_
_entity_poly.entity_id
_entity_poly.type
_entity_poly.pdbx_seq_one_letter_code
_entity_poly.pdbx_strand_id
1 'polypeptide(L)' 'MAFVSGRTYLAIPGPSVVPDRVLNAMHQASPNIYEGDIVDMAHSIVADLKRVAMTRHHVAIYIANGHGAWEAAFTNMF' A
#
# COMPACT_ATOMS: atom_id res chain seq x y z
N MET A 1 17.20 14.17 29.44
CA MET A 1 16.73 14.31 28.05
C MET A 1 15.23 14.59 28.12
N ALA A 2 14.76 15.73 27.62
CA ALA A 2 13.36 16.12 27.78
C ALA A 2 12.45 15.25 26.90
N PHE A 3 11.41 14.68 27.49
CA PHE A 3 10.33 14.02 26.77
C PHE A 3 9.55 15.09 25.98
N VAL A 4 9.60 15.02 24.65
CA VAL A 4 8.72 15.84 23.81
C VAL A 4 7.36 15.17 23.77
N SER A 5 6.35 15.84 24.35
CA SER A 5 4.95 15.44 24.23
C SER A 5 4.36 15.91 22.90
N GLY A 6 3.69 15.03 22.17
CA GLY A 6 3.06 15.34 20.89
C GLY A 6 3.35 14.29 19.82
N ARG A 7 2.65 14.33 18.69
CA ARG A 7 2.97 13.47 17.54
C ARG A 7 4.11 14.07 16.76
N THR A 8 5.16 13.30 16.50
CA THR A 8 6.21 13.67 15.56
C THR A 8 5.58 13.92 14.19
N TYR A 9 5.71 15.14 13.67
CA TYR A 9 5.22 15.51 12.36
C TYR A 9 6.41 15.80 11.43
N LEU A 10 6.53 15.03 10.36
CA LEU A 10 7.59 15.15 9.37
C LEU A 10 7.00 15.64 8.05
N ALA A 11 7.36 16.87 7.65
CA ALA A 11 6.86 17.54 6.46
C ALA A 11 7.88 17.46 5.30
N ILE A 12 8.05 16.26 4.73
CA ILE A 12 8.87 16.01 3.54
C ILE A 12 7.99 15.49 2.40
N PRO A 13 8.40 15.58 1.12
CA PRO A 13 7.64 15.06 -0.01
C PRO A 13 7.73 13.52 -0.11
N GLY A 14 7.36 12.84 0.96
CA GLY A 14 7.40 11.39 1.08
C GLY A 14 8.58 10.90 1.94
N PRO A 15 8.36 9.89 2.81
CA PRO A 15 7.07 9.31 3.17
C PRO A 15 6.15 10.27 3.94
N SER A 16 4.84 10.21 3.68
CA SER A 16 3.82 10.98 4.41
C SER A 16 3.46 10.31 5.74
N VAL A 17 2.90 11.08 6.68
CA VAL A 17 2.37 10.53 7.94
C VAL A 17 1.21 9.57 7.66
N VAL A 18 1.31 8.34 8.18
CA VAL A 18 0.28 7.31 8.05
C VAL A 18 -0.82 7.54 9.08
N PRO A 19 -2.12 7.56 8.71
CA PRO A 19 -3.22 7.69 9.67
C PRO A 19 -3.27 6.52 10.66
N ASP A 20 -3.61 6.78 11.93
CA ASP A 20 -3.61 5.74 12.99
C ASP A 20 -4.46 4.52 12.64
N ARG A 21 -5.61 4.72 11.96
CA ARG A 21 -6.48 3.61 11.52
C ARG A 21 -5.76 2.62 10.61
N VAL A 22 -4.81 3.10 9.80
CA VAL A 22 -4.01 2.26 8.89
C VAL A 22 -2.92 1.55 9.68
N LEU A 23 -2.24 2.25 10.58
CA LEU A 23 -1.25 1.63 11.48
C LEU A 23 -1.87 0.50 12.32
N ASN A 24 -3.06 0.74 12.89
CA ASN A 24 -3.79 -0.26 13.67
C ASN A 24 -4.21 -1.47 12.81
N ALA A 25 -4.62 -1.25 11.54
CA ALA A 25 -4.93 -2.33 10.63
C ALA A 25 -3.70 -3.15 10.23
N MET A 26 -2.52 -2.52 10.12
CA MET A 26 -1.25 -3.20 9.84
C MET A 26 -0.68 -3.94 11.06
N HIS A 27 -1.06 -3.57 12.28
CA HIS A 27 -0.55 -4.15 13.52
C HIS A 27 -1.21 -5.50 13.85
N GLN A 28 -0.95 -6.51 13.01
CA GLN A 28 -1.50 -7.86 13.14
C GLN A 28 -0.44 -8.89 12.76
N ALA A 29 -0.65 -10.15 13.17
CA ALA A 29 0.20 -11.26 12.74
C ALA A 29 0.02 -11.52 11.24
N SER A 30 1.08 -11.99 10.56
CA SER A 30 1.01 -12.34 9.15
C SER A 30 -0.02 -13.46 8.92
N PRO A 31 -1.01 -13.27 8.02
CA PRO A 31 -1.98 -14.30 7.69
C PRO A 31 -1.38 -15.35 6.75
N ASN A 32 -2.05 -16.50 6.61
CA ASN A 32 -1.79 -17.45 5.54
C ASN A 32 -2.20 -16.82 4.20
N ILE A 33 -1.29 -16.73 3.23
CA ILE A 33 -1.54 -16.06 1.96
C ILE A 33 -2.48 -16.82 1.01
N TYR A 34 -2.76 -18.10 1.29
CA TYR A 34 -3.58 -18.96 0.44
C TYR A 34 -5.00 -19.17 0.95
N GLU A 35 -5.34 -18.70 2.15
CA GLU A 35 -6.59 -19.03 2.83
C GLU A 35 -7.13 -17.83 3.64
N GLY A 36 -8.42 -17.88 3.94
CA GLY A 36 -9.09 -16.89 4.79
C GLY A 36 -9.28 -15.53 4.12
N ASP A 37 -9.54 -14.52 4.95
CA ASP A 37 -10.03 -13.20 4.53
C ASP A 37 -9.06 -12.43 3.61
N ILE A 38 -7.76 -12.79 3.58
CA ILE A 38 -6.78 -12.12 2.73
C ILE A 38 -7.03 -12.36 1.23
N VAL A 39 -7.59 -13.51 0.86
CA VAL A 39 -7.89 -13.85 -0.54
C VAL A 39 -9.00 -12.93 -1.05
N ASP A 40 -10.10 -12.83 -0.30
CA ASP A 40 -11.23 -11.96 -0.63
C ASP A 40 -10.84 -10.48 -0.60
N MET A 41 -10.00 -10.08 0.38
CA MET A 41 -9.45 -8.73 0.46
C MET A 41 -8.58 -8.39 -0.76
N ALA A 42 -7.72 -9.31 -1.22
CA ALA A 42 -6.89 -9.08 -2.40
C ALA A 42 -7.75 -8.83 -3.65
N HIS A 43 -8.86 -9.57 -3.80
CA HIS A 43 -9.82 -9.36 -4.90
C HIS A 43 -10.53 -8.00 -4.81
N SER A 44 -10.93 -7.55 -3.62
CA SER A 44 -11.60 -6.26 -3.45
C SER A 44 -10.68 -5.07 -3.72
N ILE A 45 -9.39 -5.17 -3.36
CA ILE A 45 -8.38 -4.13 -3.60
C ILE A 45 -8.24 -3.81 -5.11
N VAL A 46 -8.38 -4.79 -6.00
CA VAL A 46 -8.30 -4.56 -7.46
C VAL A 46 -9.38 -3.57 -7.93
N ALA A 47 -10.60 -3.68 -7.41
CA ALA A 47 -11.68 -2.77 -7.76
C ALA A 47 -11.41 -1.34 -7.24
N ASP A 48 -10.92 -1.22 -6.01
CA ASP A 48 -10.56 0.06 -5.41
C ASP A 48 -9.39 0.74 -6.13
N LEU A 49 -8.36 -0.01 -6.53
CA LEU A 49 -7.24 0.52 -7.29
C LEU A 49 -7.68 1.07 -8.65
N LYS A 50 -8.58 0.37 -9.36
CA LYS A 50 -9.17 0.88 -10.61
C LYS A 50 -9.94 2.18 -10.39
N ARG A 51 -10.66 2.30 -9.28
CA ARG A 51 -11.39 3.52 -8.89
C ARG A 51 -10.43 4.69 -8.62
N VAL A 52 -9.35 4.45 -7.88
CA VAL A 52 -8.32 5.47 -7.58
C VAL A 52 -7.57 5.89 -8.85
N ALA A 53 -7.21 4.93 -9.70
CA ALA A 53 -6.53 5.18 -10.97
C ALA A 53 -7.47 5.67 -12.08
N MET A 54 -8.78 5.77 -11.81
CA MET A 54 -9.82 6.18 -12.76
C MET A 54 -9.78 5.39 -14.08
N THR A 55 -9.58 4.08 -14.01
CA THR A 55 -9.43 3.23 -15.20
C THR A 55 -10.46 2.10 -15.24
N ARG A 56 -10.81 1.68 -16.46
CA ARG A 56 -11.58 0.44 -16.71
C ARG A 56 -10.68 -0.75 -17.06
N HIS A 57 -9.38 -0.51 -17.29
CA HIS A 57 -8.41 -1.51 -17.70
C HIS A 57 -7.84 -2.30 -16.52
N HIS A 58 -6.82 -3.12 -16.78
CA HIS A 58 -6.15 -3.93 -15.77
C HIS A 58 -5.24 -3.07 -14.86
N VAL A 59 -5.12 -3.50 -13.61
CA VAL A 59 -4.18 -2.96 -12.63
C VAL A 59 -3.33 -4.10 -12.10
N ALA A 60 -2.11 -3.80 -11.68
CA ALA A 60 -1.19 -4.76 -11.08
C ALA A 60 -0.68 -4.23 -9.74
N ILE A 61 -0.38 -5.14 -8.82
CA ILE A 61 0.15 -4.83 -7.49
C ILE A 61 1.52 -5.50 -7.39
N TYR A 62 2.54 -4.72 -7.03
CA TYR A 62 3.90 -5.21 -6.79
C TYR A 62 4.31 -4.91 -5.36
N ILE A 63 4.95 -5.89 -4.70
CA ILE A 63 5.62 -5.68 -3.42
C ILE A 63 6.98 -5.01 -3.71
N ALA A 64 6.94 -3.72 -4.01
CA ALA A 64 8.10 -2.91 -4.37
C ALA A 64 7.84 -1.42 -4.07
N ASN A 65 8.88 -0.60 -4.21
CA ASN A 65 8.73 0.86 -4.24
C ASN A 65 8.37 1.35 -5.66
N GLY A 66 8.30 2.68 -5.83
CA GLY A 66 8.00 3.29 -7.14
C GLY A 66 8.97 2.92 -8.27
N HIS A 67 10.26 2.71 -7.98
CA HIS A 67 11.24 2.29 -8.99
C HIS A 67 10.98 0.86 -9.48
N GLY A 68 10.57 -0.05 -8.59
CA GLY A 68 10.18 -1.40 -8.99
C GLY A 68 8.94 -1.41 -9.89
N ALA A 69 8.00 -0.48 -9.66
CA ALA A 69 6.85 -0.31 -10.56
C ALA A 69 7.28 0.20 -11.95
N TRP A 70 8.28 1.08 -12.04
CA TRP A 70 8.85 1.50 -13.33
C TRP A 70 9.52 0.34 -14.05
N GLU A 71 10.33 -0.44 -13.36
CA GLU A 71 11.00 -1.62 -13.94
C GLU A 71 9.98 -2.63 -14.48
N ALA A 72 8.94 -2.93 -13.69
CA ALA A 72 7.86 -3.81 -14.12
C ALA A 72 7.13 -3.30 -15.38
N ALA A 73 6.85 -2.00 -15.46
CA ALA A 73 6.22 -1.42 -16.63
C ALA A 73 7.13 -1.53 -17.87
N PHE A 74 8.40 -1.14 -17.77
CA PHE A 74 9.30 -1.14 -18.93
C PHE A 74 9.61 -2.55 -19.45
N THR A 75 9.78 -3.52 -18.55
CA THR A 75 10.15 -4.89 -18.92
C THR A 75 9.01 -5.70 -19.52
N ASN A 76 7.75 -5.27 -19.37
CA ASN A 76 6.56 -6.01 -19.86
C ASN A 76 5.86 -5.33 -21.05
N MET A 77 6.42 -4.26 -21.61
CA MET A 77 5.83 -3.53 -22.74
C MET A 77 6.33 -3.98 -24.12
N PHE A 78 7.36 -4.84 -24.17
CA PHE A 78 8.00 -5.35 -25.39
C PHE A 78 8.05 -6.88 -25.37
#